data_AF-A0A1M5MNF5-F1
#
_entry.id   AF-A0A1M5MNF5-F1
#
_cell.length_a   1.000
_cell.length_b   1.000
_cell.length_c   1.000
_cell.angle_alpha   90.00
_cell.angle_beta   90.00
_cell.angle_gamma   90.00
#
_symmetry.space_group_name_H-M   'P 1'
#
loop_
_entity.id
_entity.type
_entity.pdbx_description
1 polymer ?
#
loop_
_entity_poly.entity_id
_entity_poly.type
_entity_poly.pdbx_seq_one_letter_code
_entity_poly.pdbx_strand_id
1 'polypeptide(L)'
;MRFFFLIYPRLSANAMAIFPFIILQNKHQKANKTLVNHERIHLRQQLELLILPFYLLYTLNYLINLIRFKNHYLAYFNIRFEREAYANENNLNYLSHRKFFSWFSYRAQKA
;
A
#
# COMPACT_ATOMS: atom_id res chain seq x y z
N MET A 1 1.27 15.17 7.34
CA MET A 1 1.69 14.95 5.93
C MET A 1 0.60 15.50 5.03
N ARG A 2 0.94 16.42 4.13
CA ARG A 2 0.00 16.88 3.09
C ARG A 2 0.02 15.88 1.94
N PHE A 3 -1.15 15.57 1.40
CA PHE A 3 -1.33 14.75 0.21
C PHE A 3 -2.49 15.31 -0.61
N PHE A 4 -2.53 14.96 -1.89
CA PHE A 4 -3.53 15.46 -2.83
C PHE A 4 -4.28 14.30 -3.48
N PHE A 5 -5.55 14.52 -3.80
CA PHE A 5 -6.34 13.55 -4.55
C PHE A 5 -6.24 13.84 -6.04
N LEU A 6 -5.99 12.80 -6.82
CA LEU A 6 -6.10 12.83 -8.28
C LEU A 6 -7.14 11.78 -8.70
N ILE A 7 -7.92 12.10 -9.73
CA ILE A 7 -8.92 11.16 -10.28
C ILE A 7 -8.43 10.76 -11.66
N TYR A 8 -8.24 9.45 -11.87
CA TYR A 8 -7.78 8.89 -13.12
C TYR A 8 -8.66 7.70 -13.52
N PRO A 9 -9.70 7.91 -14.35
CA PRO A 9 -10.69 6.87 -14.68
C PRO A 9 -10.12 5.63 -15.39
N ARG A 10 -8.94 5.75 -16.01
CA ARG A 10 -8.24 4.64 -16.68
C ARG A 10 -7.30 3.86 -15.75
N LEU A 11 -7.35 4.12 -14.44
CA LEU A 11 -6.60 3.34 -13.46
C LEU A 11 -7.12 1.89 -13.47
N SER A 12 -6.23 0.93 -13.61
CA SER A 12 -6.57 -0.50 -13.57
C SER A 12 -6.99 -0.96 -12.17
N ALA A 13 -6.43 -0.33 -11.13
CA ALA A 13 -6.78 -0.55 -9.74
C ALA A 13 -7.85 0.44 -9.25
N ASN A 14 -8.47 0.13 -8.10
CA ASN A 14 -9.44 1.04 -7.47
C ASN A 14 -8.78 2.34 -6.97
N ALA A 15 -7.60 2.23 -6.40
CA ALA A 15 -6.80 3.36 -5.97
C ALA A 15 -5.31 3.01 -6.05
N MET A 16 -4.48 4.05 -5.98
CA MET A 16 -3.03 3.92 -5.96
C MET A 16 -2.40 5.10 -5.23
N ALA A 17 -1.52 4.82 -4.29
CA ALA A 17 -0.71 5.82 -3.60
C ALA A 17 0.62 6.04 -4.32
N ILE A 18 0.84 7.26 -4.81
CA ILE A 18 2.13 7.70 -5.36
C ILE A 18 2.47 9.03 -4.71
N PHE A 19 3.38 9.05 -3.73
CA PHE A 19 3.68 10.24 -2.95
C PHE A 19 3.90 11.50 -3.81
N PRO A 20 3.26 12.65 -3.49
CA PRO A 20 2.30 12.91 -2.40
C PRO A 20 0.81 12.73 -2.79
N PHE A 21 0.51 11.95 -3.82
CA PHE A 21 -0.83 11.80 -4.40
C PHE A 21 -1.51 10.48 -4.02
N ILE A 22 -2.82 10.55 -3.76
CA ILE A 22 -3.73 9.41 -3.78
C ILE A 22 -4.51 9.49 -5.08
N ILE A 23 -4.26 8.56 -5.98
CA ILE A 23 -4.93 8.45 -7.27
C ILE A 23 -6.12 7.51 -7.07
N LEU A 24 -7.32 7.99 -7.37
CA LEU A 24 -8.56 7.22 -7.32
C LEU A 24 -9.07 7.00 -8.74
N GLN A 25 -9.64 5.84 -9.02
CA GLN A 25 -10.30 5.60 -10.30
C GLN A 25 -11.56 6.48 -10.45
N ASN A 26 -12.35 6.62 -9.39
CA ASN A 26 -13.64 7.31 -9.37
C ASN A 26 -13.82 8.19 -8.13
N LYS A 27 -14.61 9.27 -8.26
CA LYS A 27 -14.90 10.19 -7.14
C LYS A 27 -15.54 9.51 -5.93
N HIS A 28 -16.38 8.49 -6.16
CA HIS A 28 -17.07 7.77 -5.09
C HIS A 28 -16.10 7.03 -4.15
N GLN A 29 -14.93 6.60 -4.64
CA GLN A 29 -13.92 5.93 -3.84
C GLN A 29 -13.34 6.84 -2.75
N LYS A 30 -13.41 8.16 -2.93
CA LYS A 30 -13.02 9.13 -1.90
C LYS A 30 -13.88 9.03 -0.64
N ALA A 31 -15.13 8.58 -0.77
CA ALA A 31 -16.02 8.37 0.37
C ALA A 31 -15.72 7.07 1.12
N ASN A 32 -15.00 6.12 0.49
CA ASN A 32 -14.59 4.88 1.12
C ASN A 32 -13.41 5.12 2.06
N LYS A 33 -13.70 5.27 3.35
CA LYS A 33 -12.69 5.54 4.38
C LYS A 33 -11.66 4.42 4.51
N THR A 34 -12.05 3.16 4.31
CA THR A 34 -11.15 2.00 4.36
C THR A 34 -10.12 2.07 3.24
N LEU A 35 -10.57 2.28 1.99
CA LEU A 35 -9.69 2.42 0.83
C LEU A 35 -8.76 3.63 0.99
N VAL A 36 -9.30 4.79 1.39
CA VAL A 36 -8.47 5.98 1.62
C VAL A 36 -7.45 5.74 2.75
N ASN A 37 -7.82 5.01 3.81
CA ASN A 37 -6.89 4.68 4.88
C ASN A 37 -5.77 3.74 4.39
N HIS A 38 -6.10 2.74 3.58
CA HIS A 38 -5.14 1.86 2.91
C HIS A 38 -4.08 2.68 2.14
N GLU A 39 -4.52 3.59 1.26
CA GLU A 39 -3.60 4.44 0.49
C GLU A 39 -2.78 5.39 1.38
N ARG A 40 -3.36 5.86 2.50
CA ARG A 40 -2.61 6.69 3.47
C ARG A 40 -1.52 5.90 4.19
N ILE A 41 -1.72 4.60 4.42
CA ILE A 41 -0.68 3.71 4.95
C ILE A 41 0.48 3.60 3.96
N HIS A 42 0.20 3.42 2.67
CA HIS A 42 1.24 3.44 1.64
C HIS A 42 2.00 4.75 1.57
N LEU A 43 1.32 5.91 1.61
CA LEU A 43 2.01 7.20 1.65
C LEU A 43 2.92 7.33 2.89
N ARG A 44 2.52 6.77 4.04
CA ARG A 44 3.36 6.77 5.25
C ARG A 44 4.56 5.84 5.11
N GLN A 45 4.39 4.66 4.52
CA GLN A 45 5.48 3.73 4.19
C GLN A 45 6.46 4.36 3.19
N GLN A 46 5.96 5.06 2.17
CA GLN A 46 6.76 5.78 1.19
C GLN A 46 7.62 6.84 1.87
N LEU A 47 7.05 7.66 2.76
CA LEU A 47 7.83 8.64 3.53
C LEU A 47 8.86 8.00 4.45
N GLU A 48 8.50 6.91 5.13
CA GLU A 48 9.40 6.19 6.04
C GLU A 48 10.66 5.67 5.31
N LEU A 49 10.49 5.24 4.06
CA LEU A 49 11.54 4.69 3.22
C LEU A 49 12.05 5.70 2.18
N LEU A 50 11.98 7.01 2.46
CA LEU A 50 12.53 8.07 1.60
C LEU A 50 12.02 8.07 0.14
N ILE A 51 10.82 7.55 -0.09
CA ILE A 51 10.07 7.47 -1.36
C ILE A 51 10.75 6.57 -2.40
N LEU A 52 11.98 6.85 -2.83
CA LEU A 52 12.68 6.07 -3.84
C LEU A 52 13.03 4.65 -3.34
N PRO A 53 13.66 4.46 -2.16
CA PRO A 53 13.89 3.13 -1.61
C PRO A 53 12.62 2.31 -1.39
N PHE A 54 11.47 2.96 -1.12
CA PHE A 54 10.19 2.26 -1.02
C PHE A 54 9.86 1.49 -2.29
N TYR A 55 9.88 2.14 -3.46
CA TYR A 55 9.51 1.49 -4.71
C TYR A 55 10.47 0.35 -5.09
N LEU A 56 11.76 0.51 -4.78
CA LEU A 56 12.76 -0.54 -4.96
C LEU A 56 12.44 -1.76 -4.08
N LEU A 57 12.25 -1.55 -2.78
CA LEU A 57 11.94 -2.63 -1.84
C LEU A 57 10.58 -3.29 -2.14
N TYR A 58 9.57 -2.50 -2.51
CA TYR A 58 8.26 -3.00 -2.90
C TYR A 58 8.37 -3.92 -4.12
N THR A 59 9.05 -3.46 -5.17
CA THR A 59 9.26 -4.24 -6.39
C THR A 59 10.08 -5.50 -6.13
N LEU A 60 11.15 -5.41 -5.33
CA LEU A 60 11.95 -6.57 -4.95
C LEU A 60 11.11 -7.59 -4.18
N ASN A 61 10.29 -7.15 -3.23
CA ASN A 61 9.43 -8.05 -2.46
C ASN A 61 8.40 -8.74 -3.37
N TYR A 62 7.81 -8.00 -4.30
CA TYR A 62 6.92 -8.54 -5.32
C TYR A 62 7.62 -9.58 -6.21
N LEU A 63 8.81 -9.29 -6.74
CA LEU A 63 9.54 -10.21 -7.62
C LEU A 63 9.94 -11.50 -6.91
N ILE A 64 10.43 -11.41 -5.66
CA ILE A 64 10.74 -12.58 -4.84
C ILE A 64 9.47 -13.44 -4.64
N ASN A 65 8.36 -12.80 -4.31
CA ASN A 65 7.08 -13.50 -4.15
C ASN A 65 6.57 -14.08 -5.47
N LEU A 66 6.77 -13.41 -6.60
CA LEU A 66 6.37 -13.89 -7.92
C LEU A 66 7.12 -15.16 -8.31
N ILE A 67 8.44 -15.22 -8.04
CA ILE A 67 9.25 -16.43 -8.25
C ILE A 67 8.77 -17.55 -7.32
N ARG A 68 8.43 -17.22 -6.06
CA ARG A 68 8.00 -18.20 -5.05
C ARG A 68 6.62 -18.79 -5.32
N PHE A 69 5.62 -17.95 -5.60
CA PHE A 69 4.22 -18.36 -5.72
C PHE A 69 3.79 -18.61 -7.17
N LYS A 70 4.57 -18.14 -8.16
CA LYS A 70 4.27 -18.24 -9.59
C LYS A 70 2.87 -17.73 -9.98
N ASN A 71 2.29 -16.86 -9.15
CA ASN A 71 0.96 -16.32 -9.29
C ASN A 71 0.98 -14.84 -8.89
N HIS A 72 0.58 -13.96 -9.82
CA HIS A 72 0.58 -12.51 -9.62
C HIS A 72 -0.28 -12.07 -8.43
N TYR A 73 -1.47 -12.66 -8.28
CA TYR A 73 -2.39 -12.35 -7.19
C TYR A 73 -1.74 -12.71 -5.84
N LEU A 74 -1.27 -13.95 -5.69
CA LEU A 74 -0.60 -14.37 -4.45
C LEU A 74 0.68 -13.57 -4.19
N ALA A 75 1.43 -13.21 -5.24
CA ALA A 75 2.64 -12.44 -5.10
C ALA A 75 2.37 -11.04 -4.56
N TYR A 76 1.35 -10.37 -5.10
CA TYR A 76 0.88 -9.05 -4.67
C TYR A 76 0.41 -9.05 -3.21
N PHE A 77 -0.53 -9.94 -2.85
CA PHE A 77 -1.08 -10.00 -1.48
C PHE A 77 -0.06 -10.43 -0.43
N ASN A 78 1.06 -11.03 -0.85
CA ASN A 78 2.16 -11.38 0.07
C ASN A 78 3.25 -10.31 0.17
N ILE A 79 3.14 -9.19 -0.54
CA ILE A 79 4.04 -8.06 -0.33
C ILE A 79 3.86 -7.55 1.10
N ARG A 80 4.94 -7.38 1.85
CA ARG A 80 4.86 -6.98 3.27
C ARG A 80 4.13 -5.65 3.48
N PHE A 81 4.33 -4.70 2.56
CA PHE A 81 3.67 -3.40 2.57
C PHE A 81 2.15 -3.51 2.36
N GLU A 82 1.71 -4.32 1.39
CA GLU A 82 0.29 -4.63 1.15
C GLU A 82 -0.32 -5.32 2.37
N ARG A 83 0.38 -6.29 2.96
CA ARG A 83 -0.12 -6.99 4.14
C ARG A 83 -0.33 -6.07 5.33
N GLU A 84 0.60 -5.13 5.57
CA GLU A 84 0.42 -4.11 6.60
C GLU A 84 -0.79 -3.22 6.29
N ALA A 85 -0.96 -2.79 5.04
CA ALA A 85 -2.06 -1.94 4.63
C ALA A 85 -3.42 -2.66 4.77
N TYR A 86 -3.57 -3.87 4.21
CA TYR A 86 -4.78 -4.69 4.34
C TYR A 86 -5.10 -5.07 5.79
N ALA A 87 -4.09 -5.33 6.62
CA ALA A 87 -4.35 -5.68 8.02
C ALA A 87 -4.88 -4.51 8.85
N ASN A 88 -4.60 -3.26 8.44
CA ASN A 88 -4.93 -2.06 9.21
C ASN A 88 -5.86 -1.08 8.49
N GLU A 89 -6.31 -1.37 7.27
CA GLU A 89 -7.18 -0.48 6.48
C GLU A 89 -8.49 -0.12 7.19
N ASN A 90 -9.02 -1.03 8.01
CA ASN A 90 -10.23 -0.80 8.82
C ASN A 90 -9.95 -0.03 10.13
N ASN A 91 -8.69 0.07 10.56
CA ASN A 91 -8.28 0.84 11.73
C ASN A 91 -7.88 2.27 11.31
N LEU A 92 -8.84 3.19 11.34
CA LEU A 92 -8.63 4.59 10.96
C LEU A 92 -7.62 5.34 11.87
N ASN A 93 -7.40 4.84 13.08
CA ASN A 93 -6.43 5.39 14.04
C ASN A 93 -5.06 4.71 13.95
N TYR A 94 -4.87 3.76 13.03
CA TYR A 94 -3.61 3.02 12.94
C TYR A 94 -2.41 3.96 12.73
N LEU A 95 -2.56 4.96 11.86
CA LEU A 95 -1.48 5.87 11.51
C LEU A 95 -0.97 6.75 12.66
N SER A 96 -1.78 6.99 13.71
CA SER A 96 -1.34 7.79 14.87
C SER A 96 -0.41 7.01 15.81
N HIS A 97 -0.51 5.68 15.84
CA HIS A 97 0.27 4.82 16.74
C HIS A 97 1.20 3.85 15.99
N ARG A 98 1.23 3.92 14.65
CA ARG A 98 2.07 3.07 13.80
C ARG A 98 3.54 3.26 14.13
N LYS A 99 4.21 2.18 14.49
CA LYS A 99 5.66 2.12 14.71
C LYS A 99 6.42 2.21 13.38
N PHE A 100 7.61 2.81 13.39
CA PHE A 100 8.53 2.73 12.26
C PHE A 100 8.86 1.27 11.95
N PHE A 101 8.97 0.93 10.66
CA PHE A 101 9.33 -0.40 10.18
C PHE A 101 8.32 -1.51 10.58
N SER A 102 7.08 -1.13 10.88
CA SER A 102 6.01 -2.05 11.27
C SER A 102 5.73 -3.13 10.19
N TRP A 103 5.89 -2.80 8.91
CA TRP A 103 5.79 -3.75 7.79
C TRP A 103 6.71 -4.99 7.91
N PHE A 104 7.84 -4.91 8.63
CA PHE A 104 8.69 -6.09 8.86
C PHE A 104 8.01 -7.18 9.69
N SER A 105 7.10 -6.79 10.59
CA SER A 105 6.34 -7.73 11.43
C SER A 105 5.35 -8.57 10.61
N TYR A 106 4.94 -8.07 9.45
CA TYR A 106 4.02 -8.73 8.54
C TYR A 106 4.79 -9.71 7.65
N ARG A 107 4.93 -10.95 8.12
CA ARG A 107 5.59 -12.03 7.37
C ARG A 107 4.71 -12.53 6.22
N ALA A 108 5.34 -12.86 5.08
CA ALA A 108 4.66 -13.58 4.00
C ALA A 108 4.13 -14.93 4.51
N GLN A 109 2.94 -15.33 4.07
CA GLN A 109 2.41 -16.65 4.37
C GLN A 109 3.32 -17.72 3.75
N LYS A 110 3.44 -18.86 4.43
CA LYS A 110 4.01 -20.05 3.79
C LYS A 110 2.95 -20.56 2.80
N ALA A 111 3.35 -20.73 1.55
CA ALA A 111 2.60 -21.49 0.56
C ALA A 111 2.51 -22.96 1.02
#